data_AF-A0A090X065-F1
#
_entry.id   AF-A0A090X065-F1
#
_cell.length_a   1.000
_cell.length_b   1.000
_cell.length_c   1.000
_cell.angle_alpha   90.00
_cell.angle_beta   90.00
_cell.angle_gamma   90.00
#
_symmetry.space_group_name_H-M   'P 1'
#
loop_
_entity.id
_entity.type
_entity.pdbx_description
1 polymer ?
#
loop_
_entity_poly.entity_id
_entity_poly.type
_entity_poly.pdbx_seq_one_letter_code
_entity_poly.pdbx_strand_id
1 'polypeptide(L)'
;MKSIISTALFTILILFKMNAQEQIFKTIETNKFKLQVYNASENSFGVASVIVSGKNDAVLIDAQFTLAEAEKVAQEIKNSGKTLITIYVSHGDPDFYFGLEIFKKYFPEVTVYASPATVEHIKATAQKKLEVWGGKRLGDKITSNVILPPSSKRKLY
;
A
#
# COMPACT_ATOMS: atom_id res chain seq x y z
N MET A 1 28.13 19.26 40.94
CA MET A 1 27.63 19.57 39.59
C MET A 1 27.31 18.26 38.85
N LYS A 2 26.22 17.57 39.25
CA LYS A 2 25.84 16.22 38.75
C LYS A 2 24.39 16.19 38.23
N SER A 3 23.93 17.25 37.56
CA SER A 3 22.51 17.36 37.16
C SER A 3 22.26 17.76 35.70
N ILE A 4 23.28 17.88 34.85
CA ILE A 4 23.10 18.36 33.47
C ILE A 4 23.25 17.24 32.44
N ILE A 5 23.97 16.16 32.77
CA ILE A 5 24.20 15.03 31.85
C ILE A 5 22.95 14.14 31.71
N SER A 6 22.09 14.06 32.72
CA SER A 6 20.89 13.21 32.69
C SER A 6 19.79 13.74 31.75
N THR A 7 19.63 15.06 31.67
CA THR A 7 18.55 15.68 30.88
C THR A 7 18.81 15.58 29.38
N ALA A 8 20.06 15.74 28.93
CA ALA A 8 20.43 15.66 27.52
C ALA A 8 20.23 14.24 26.94
N LEU A 9 20.49 13.21 27.74
CA LEU A 9 20.29 11.81 27.32
C LEU A 9 18.79 11.48 27.15
N PHE A 10 17.93 12.04 28.00
CA PHE A 10 16.50 11.81 27.95
C PHE A 10 15.85 12.45 26.71
N THR A 11 16.29 13.65 26.33
CA THR A 11 15.78 14.33 25.12
C THR A 11 16.18 13.59 23.84
N ILE A 12 17.42 13.09 23.77
CA ILE A 12 17.89 12.28 22.62
C ILE A 12 17.09 10.97 22.51
N LEU A 13 16.76 10.32 23.63
CA LEU A 13 15.99 9.07 23.63
C LEU A 13 14.53 9.28 23.17
N ILE A 14 13.92 10.43 23.49
CA ILE A 14 12.57 10.78 23.03
C ILE A 14 12.56 11.09 21.53
N LEU A 15 13.59 11.79 21.01
CA LEU A 15 13.75 12.07 19.57
C LEU A 15 13.93 10.79 18.74
N PHE A 16 14.57 9.74 19.28
CA PHE A 16 14.67 8.44 18.60
C PHE A 16 13.33 7.67 18.57
N LYS A 17 12.52 7.74 19.63
CA LYS A 17 11.23 7.02 19.69
C LYS A 17 10.16 7.58 18.75
N MET A 18 10.24 8.86 18.38
CA MET A 18 9.28 9.48 17.46
C MET A 18 9.47 9.08 15.99
N ASN A 19 10.54 8.36 15.63
CA ASN A 19 10.87 8.10 14.23
C ASN A 19 10.71 6.64 13.77
N ALA A 20 10.16 5.78 14.63
CA ALA A 20 9.92 4.38 14.29
C ALA A 20 8.68 3.84 15.00
N GLN A 21 7.50 4.29 14.56
CA GLN A 21 6.31 3.47 14.74
C GLN A 21 6.34 2.42 13.62
N GLU A 22 6.78 1.21 13.93
CA GLU A 22 6.61 0.07 13.02
C GLU A 22 5.11 -0.06 12.73
N GLN A 23 4.74 0.05 11.46
CA GLN A 23 3.37 -0.18 11.04
C GLN A 23 3.14 -1.68 11.01
N ILE A 24 2.47 -2.16 12.06
CA ILE A 24 2.19 -3.56 12.27
C ILE A 24 0.91 -3.93 11.52
N PHE A 25 0.93 -5.08 10.84
CA PHE A 25 -0.28 -5.67 10.27
C PHE A 25 -1.25 -6.07 11.38
N LYS A 26 -2.50 -5.61 11.30
CA LYS A 26 -3.58 -6.11 12.14
C LYS A 26 -4.14 -7.38 11.50
N THR A 27 -4.01 -8.50 12.18
CA THR A 27 -4.51 -9.80 11.69
C THR A 27 -5.86 -10.13 12.29
N ILE A 28 -6.81 -10.51 11.44
CA ILE A 28 -8.12 -11.03 11.79
C ILE A 28 -8.22 -12.43 11.22
N GLU A 29 -8.24 -13.43 12.10
CA GLU A 29 -8.40 -14.83 11.72
C GLU A 29 -9.88 -15.22 11.72
N THR A 30 -10.30 -15.93 10.67
CA THR A 30 -11.62 -16.57 10.59
C THR A 30 -11.43 -18.08 10.34
N ASN A 31 -12.53 -18.84 10.30
CA ASN A 31 -12.46 -20.27 10.03
C ASN A 31 -11.97 -20.62 8.61
N LYS A 32 -12.12 -19.73 7.63
CA LYS A 32 -11.79 -19.99 6.21
C LYS A 32 -10.78 -19.01 5.63
N PHE A 33 -10.72 -17.79 6.16
CA PHE A 33 -9.91 -16.71 5.64
C PHE A 33 -9.12 -16.01 6.75
N LYS A 34 -7.92 -15.59 6.41
CA LYS A 34 -7.11 -14.69 7.23
C LYS A 34 -7.09 -13.32 6.55
N LEU A 35 -7.40 -12.27 7.30
CA LEU A 35 -7.32 -10.89 6.84
C LEU A 35 -6.13 -10.23 7.54
N GLN A 36 -5.25 -9.60 6.78
CA GLN A 36 -4.16 -8.78 7.32
C GLN A 36 -4.32 -7.35 6.80
N VAL A 37 -4.56 -6.42 7.72
CA VAL A 37 -4.78 -5.01 7.42
C VAL A 37 -3.50 -4.24 7.71
N TYR A 38 -2.98 -3.58 6.68
CA TYR A 38 -1.87 -2.66 6.77
C TYR A 38 -2.37 -1.24 6.59
N ASN A 39 -2.13 -0.37 7.57
CA ASN A 39 -2.40 1.06 7.43
C ASN A 39 -1.10 1.79 7.11
N ALA A 40 -1.13 2.60 6.07
CA ALA A 40 -0.04 3.48 5.69
C ALA A 40 0.26 4.51 6.78
N SER A 41 1.40 5.19 6.66
CA SER A 41 1.77 6.25 7.60
C SER A 41 0.84 7.44 7.38
N GLU A 42 0.80 8.38 8.33
CA GLU A 42 0.01 9.61 8.15
C GLU A 42 0.48 10.41 6.92
N ASN A 43 1.77 10.34 6.60
CA ASN A 43 2.35 10.93 5.38
C ASN A 43 1.83 10.27 4.09
N SER A 44 1.19 9.12 4.20
CA SER A 44 0.50 8.38 3.13
C SER A 44 -1.00 8.24 3.41
N PHE A 45 -1.58 9.23 4.12
CA PHE A 45 -3.01 9.36 4.40
C PHE A 45 -3.63 8.25 5.27
N GLY A 46 -2.81 7.38 5.88
CA GLY A 46 -3.34 6.27 6.68
C GLY A 46 -4.11 5.21 5.87
N VAL A 47 -4.00 5.24 4.53
CA VAL A 47 -4.76 4.35 3.63
C VAL A 47 -4.50 2.89 3.97
N ALA A 48 -5.54 2.07 3.89
CA ALA A 48 -5.44 0.65 4.21
C ALA A 48 -5.18 -0.19 2.96
N SER A 49 -4.29 -1.16 3.08
CA SER A 49 -4.25 -2.34 2.21
C SER A 49 -4.71 -3.56 3.00
N VAL A 50 -5.55 -4.39 2.41
CA VAL A 50 -6.06 -5.61 3.05
C VAL A 50 -5.65 -6.82 2.25
N ILE A 51 -4.86 -7.69 2.86
CA ILE A 51 -4.53 -9.01 2.31
C ILE A 51 -5.58 -9.99 2.82
N VAL A 52 -6.35 -10.60 1.92
CA VAL A 52 -7.31 -11.66 2.21
C VAL A 52 -6.72 -12.97 1.74
N SER A 53 -6.32 -13.84 2.67
CA SER A 53 -5.69 -15.13 2.38
C SER A 53 -6.62 -16.30 2.66
N GLY A 54 -6.67 -17.25 1.72
CA GLY A 54 -7.22 -18.59 1.92
C GLY A 54 -6.13 -19.62 2.20
N LYS A 55 -6.38 -20.88 1.84
CA LYS A 55 -5.41 -21.97 2.04
C LYS A 55 -4.15 -21.82 1.19
N ASN A 56 -4.29 -21.49 -0.10
CA ASN A 56 -3.16 -21.40 -1.05
C ASN A 56 -3.02 -20.00 -1.67
N ASP A 57 -4.14 -19.28 -1.79
CA ASP A 57 -4.22 -18.04 -2.55
C ASP A 57 -4.44 -16.83 -1.65
N ALA A 58 -4.09 -15.66 -2.16
CA ALA A 58 -4.35 -14.37 -1.57
C ALA A 58 -4.96 -13.40 -2.59
N VAL A 59 -5.83 -12.53 -2.10
CA VAL A 59 -6.35 -11.35 -2.79
C VAL A 59 -5.89 -10.12 -2.03
N LEU A 60 -5.47 -9.08 -2.75
CA LEU A 60 -5.14 -7.79 -2.17
C LEU A 60 -6.25 -6.79 -2.49
N ILE A 61 -6.64 -5.99 -1.50
CA ILE A 61 -7.48 -4.81 -1.68
C ILE A 61 -6.59 -3.59 -1.44
N ASP A 62 -6.48 -2.76 -2.47
CA ASP A 62 -5.70 -1.52 -2.54
C ASP A 62 -4.19 -1.69 -2.38
N ALA A 63 -3.41 -0.90 -3.13
CA ALA A 63 -2.00 -1.15 -3.39
C ALA A 63 -1.05 -0.07 -2.82
N GLN A 64 -1.50 0.71 -1.83
CA GLN A 64 -0.73 1.77 -1.18
C GLN A 64 -0.35 2.94 -2.11
N PHE A 65 0.03 4.04 -1.46
CA PHE A 65 0.39 5.28 -2.13
C PHE A 65 1.86 5.32 -2.58
N THR A 66 2.78 4.99 -1.69
CA THR A 66 4.22 5.04 -1.96
C THR A 66 4.76 3.66 -2.25
N LEU A 67 5.81 3.59 -3.05
CA LEU A 67 6.48 2.34 -3.42
C LEU A 67 7.06 1.63 -2.18
N ALA A 68 7.55 2.38 -1.19
CA ALA A 68 8.07 1.82 0.05
C ALA A 68 7.00 1.14 0.91
N GLU A 69 5.80 1.72 0.98
CA GLU A 69 4.68 1.11 1.71
C GLU A 69 4.13 -0.11 0.95
N ALA A 70 4.03 -0.02 -0.38
CA ALA A 70 3.66 -1.14 -1.23
C ALA A 70 4.65 -2.31 -1.13
N GLU A 71 5.95 -2.03 -1.01
CA GLU A 71 6.99 -3.03 -0.79
C GLU A 71 6.75 -3.84 0.48
N LYS A 72 6.43 -3.20 1.60
CA LYS A 72 6.12 -3.89 2.86
C LYS A 72 4.95 -4.88 2.68
N VAL A 73 3.88 -4.44 2.01
CA VAL A 73 2.70 -5.29 1.74
C VAL A 73 3.02 -6.43 0.78
N ALA A 74 3.78 -6.17 -0.28
CA ALA A 74 4.18 -7.20 -1.23
C ALA A 74 5.10 -8.26 -0.60
N GLN A 75 6.03 -7.86 0.28
CA GLN A 75 6.87 -8.79 1.01
C GLN A 75 6.07 -9.64 2.00
N GLU A 76 5.07 -9.09 2.68
CA GLU A 76 4.18 -9.86 3.56
C GLU A 76 3.49 -10.99 2.78
N ILE A 77 2.96 -10.67 1.59
CA ILE A 77 2.34 -11.68 0.71
C ILE A 77 3.38 -12.72 0.27
N LYS A 78 4.57 -12.29 -0.16
CA LYS A 78 5.63 -13.20 -0.61
C LYS A 78 6.09 -14.16 0.50
N ASN A 79 6.29 -13.63 1.71
CA ASN A 79 6.71 -14.39 2.89
C ASN A 79 5.65 -15.39 3.34
N SER A 80 4.36 -15.11 3.07
CA SER A 80 3.27 -16.03 3.39
C SER A 80 3.25 -17.29 2.52
N GLY A 81 3.99 -17.31 1.41
CA GLY A 81 3.99 -18.42 0.43
C GLY A 81 2.68 -18.57 -0.35
N LYS A 82 1.76 -17.60 -0.25
CA LYS A 82 0.49 -17.61 -0.97
C LYS A 82 0.67 -17.11 -2.39
N THR A 83 -0.16 -17.62 -3.29
CA THR A 83 -0.25 -17.10 -4.66
C THR A 83 -1.15 -15.87 -4.66
N LEU A 84 -0.61 -14.69 -5.02
CA LEU A 84 -1.42 -13.50 -5.22
C LEU A 84 -2.16 -13.60 -6.55
N ILE A 85 -3.44 -13.96 -6.51
CA ILE A 85 -4.23 -14.22 -7.72
C ILE A 85 -4.88 -12.94 -8.26
N THR A 86 -5.16 -11.97 -7.40
CA THR A 86 -5.91 -10.77 -7.79
C THR A 86 -5.62 -9.59 -6.86
N ILE A 87 -5.62 -8.39 -7.44
CA ILE A 87 -5.66 -7.11 -6.71
C ILE A 87 -6.94 -6.39 -7.10
N TYR A 88 -7.68 -5.87 -6.12
CA TYR A 88 -8.83 -5.00 -6.35
C TYR A 88 -8.51 -3.58 -5.88
N VAL A 89 -8.70 -2.60 -6.77
CA VAL A 89 -8.56 -1.17 -6.46
C VAL A 89 -9.95 -0.58 -6.21
N SER A 90 -10.17 -0.12 -4.99
CA SER A 90 -11.47 0.33 -4.51
C SER A 90 -11.79 1.78 -4.93
N HIS A 91 -10.78 2.64 -5.04
CA HIS A 91 -10.95 4.06 -5.35
C HIS A 91 -9.98 4.60 -6.40
N GLY A 92 -10.32 5.73 -7.01
CA GLY A 92 -9.56 6.35 -8.11
C GLY A 92 -8.49 7.35 -7.66
N ASP A 93 -8.28 7.49 -6.36
CA ASP A 93 -7.24 8.32 -5.76
C ASP A 93 -5.90 7.58 -5.68
N PRO A 94 -4.77 8.32 -5.79
CA PRO A 94 -3.47 7.70 -6.07
C PRO A 94 -2.97 6.81 -4.94
N ASP A 95 -3.43 7.05 -3.72
CA ASP A 95 -3.13 6.27 -2.53
C ASP A 95 -3.66 4.83 -2.56
N PHE A 96 -4.55 4.52 -3.50
CA PHE A 96 -5.12 3.18 -3.68
C PHE A 96 -4.38 2.34 -4.75
N TYR A 97 -3.61 2.95 -5.66
CA TYR A 97 -3.09 2.24 -6.84
C TYR A 97 -1.67 2.63 -7.29
N PHE A 98 -1.05 3.68 -6.76
CA PHE A 98 0.30 4.06 -7.17
C PHE A 98 1.34 2.97 -6.87
N GLY A 99 1.15 2.18 -5.81
CA GLY A 99 2.04 1.07 -5.50
C GLY A 99 1.84 -0.19 -6.36
N LEU A 100 0.88 -0.22 -7.30
CA LEU A 100 0.66 -1.38 -8.18
C LEU A 100 1.93 -1.84 -8.94
N GLU A 101 2.84 -0.92 -9.23
CA GLU A 101 4.13 -1.21 -9.86
C GLU A 101 4.93 -2.28 -9.09
N ILE A 102 4.96 -2.19 -7.76
CA ILE A 102 5.66 -3.13 -6.91
C ILE A 102 5.04 -4.52 -7.00
N PHE A 103 3.71 -4.60 -6.99
CA PHE A 103 3.04 -5.89 -7.11
C PHE A 103 3.24 -6.52 -8.48
N LYS A 104 3.24 -5.74 -9.56
CA LYS A 104 3.53 -6.26 -10.90
C LYS A 104 4.98 -6.72 -11.06
N LYS A 105 5.92 -6.12 -10.34
CA LYS A 105 7.32 -6.58 -10.30
C LYS A 105 7.45 -7.95 -9.65
N TYR A 106 6.76 -8.22 -8.53
CA TYR A 106 6.87 -9.49 -7.81
C TYR A 106 5.89 -10.57 -8.27
N PHE A 107 4.74 -10.17 -8.78
CA PHE A 107 3.63 -11.03 -9.20
C PHE A 107 3.20 -10.63 -10.62
N PRO A 108 4.03 -10.86 -11.66
CA PRO A 108 3.76 -10.36 -13.02
C PRO A 108 2.40 -10.81 -13.57
N GLU A 109 2.00 -12.04 -13.24
CA GLU A 109 0.74 -12.68 -13.66
C GLU A 109 -0.49 -12.19 -12.90
N VAL A 110 -0.34 -11.39 -11.83
CA VAL A 110 -1.48 -10.95 -11.02
C VAL A 110 -2.43 -10.08 -11.86
N THR A 111 -3.73 -10.35 -11.78
CA THR A 111 -4.72 -9.49 -12.45
C THR A 111 -5.19 -8.39 -11.50
N VAL A 112 -5.21 -7.15 -11.98
CA VAL A 112 -5.75 -6.00 -11.25
C VAL A 112 -7.17 -5.74 -11.73
N TYR A 113 -8.12 -5.51 -10.83
CA TYR A 113 -9.49 -5.13 -11.16
C TYR A 113 -9.87 -3.83 -10.46
N ALA A 114 -10.79 -3.10 -11.07
CA ALA A 114 -11.50 -1.98 -10.48
C ALA A 114 -12.86 -1.85 -11.16
N SER A 115 -13.79 -1.08 -10.57
CA SER A 115 -15.06 -0.77 -11.24
C SER A 115 -14.82 0.04 -12.53
N PRO A 116 -15.70 -0.02 -13.55
CA PRO A 116 -15.58 0.80 -14.76
C PRO A 116 -15.45 2.30 -14.44
N ALA A 117 -16.25 2.80 -13.50
CA ALA A 117 -16.21 4.21 -13.09
C ALA A 117 -14.87 4.57 -12.44
N THR A 118 -14.30 3.67 -11.63
CA THR A 118 -12.95 3.84 -11.05
C THR A 118 -11.89 3.90 -12.15
N VAL A 119 -11.94 2.99 -13.12
CA VAL A 119 -10.99 2.97 -14.26
C VAL A 119 -11.09 4.26 -15.07
N GLU A 120 -12.30 4.74 -15.38
CA GLU A 120 -12.51 6.01 -16.09
C GLU A 120 -11.98 7.20 -15.30
N HIS A 121 -12.23 7.24 -13.99
CA HIS A 121 -11.71 8.30 -13.12
C HIS A 121 -10.17 8.30 -13.08
N ILE A 122 -9.53 7.13 -12.95
CA ILE A 122 -8.06 7.02 -12.96
C ILE A 122 -7.53 7.50 -14.30
N LYS A 123 -8.09 7.05 -15.43
CA LYS A 123 -7.68 7.50 -16.78
C LYS A 123 -7.76 9.02 -16.92
N ALA A 124 -8.80 9.65 -16.38
CA ALA A 124 -9.00 11.09 -16.48
C ALA A 124 -8.07 11.91 -15.56
N THR A 125 -7.57 11.34 -14.47
CA THR A 125 -6.89 12.12 -13.41
C THR A 125 -5.45 11.70 -13.10
N ALA A 126 -5.01 10.51 -13.50
CA ALA A 126 -3.73 9.92 -13.11
C ALA A 126 -2.53 10.80 -13.49
N GLN A 127 -2.50 11.31 -14.72
CA GLN A 127 -1.38 12.14 -15.20
C GLN A 127 -1.22 13.41 -14.36
N LYS A 128 -2.32 14.14 -14.13
CA LYS A 128 -2.30 15.35 -13.29
C LYS A 128 -1.92 15.01 -11.85
N LYS A 129 -2.35 13.87 -11.32
CA LYS A 129 -1.98 13.39 -9.97
C LYS A 129 -0.48 13.05 -9.90
N LEU A 130 0.10 12.43 -10.94
CA LEU A 130 1.54 12.21 -11.03
C LEU A 130 2.34 13.52 -11.04
N GLU A 131 1.88 14.54 -11.75
CA GLU A 131 2.53 15.85 -11.76
C GLU A 131 2.49 16.54 -10.39
N VAL A 132 1.38 16.40 -9.67
CA VAL A 132 1.20 17.00 -8.33
C VAL A 132 2.01 16.27 -7.28
N TRP A 133 1.95 14.93 -7.27
CA TRP A 133 2.56 14.11 -6.22
C TRP A 133 4.02 13.75 -6.54
N GLY A 134 4.36 13.64 -7.82
CA GLY A 134 5.74 13.48 -8.29
C GLY A 134 6.56 14.75 -8.10
N GLY A 135 7.86 14.64 -8.35
CA GLY A 135 8.78 15.78 -8.24
C GLY A 135 8.89 16.31 -6.82
N LYS A 136 8.36 17.51 -6.54
CA LYS A 136 8.63 18.26 -5.29
C LYS A 136 7.97 17.69 -4.03
N ARG A 137 6.88 16.92 -4.15
CA ARG A 137 6.20 16.35 -2.98
C ARG A 137 6.80 15.03 -2.55
N LEU A 138 6.74 14.03 -3.42
CA LEU A 138 7.20 12.67 -3.11
C LEU A 138 8.33 12.20 -4.02
N GLY A 139 8.63 12.93 -5.10
CA GLY A 139 9.75 12.59 -5.97
C GLY A 139 9.67 11.18 -6.53
N ASP A 140 10.70 10.39 -6.27
CA ASP A 140 10.88 8.99 -6.65
C ASP A 140 10.18 7.98 -5.72
N LYS A 141 9.50 8.44 -4.67
CA LYS A 141 8.77 7.56 -3.73
C LYS A 141 7.46 7.02 -4.29
N ILE A 142 7.00 7.52 -5.43
CA ILE A 142 5.79 7.06 -6.13
C ILE A 142 6.14 6.53 -7.51
N THR A 143 5.19 5.81 -8.13
CA THR A 143 5.37 5.31 -9.49
C THR A 143 5.59 6.45 -10.50
N SER A 144 6.40 6.17 -11.51
CA SER A 144 6.54 7.03 -12.70
C SER A 144 5.59 6.61 -13.83
N ASN A 145 4.96 5.44 -13.73
CA ASN A 145 4.06 4.89 -14.74
C ASN A 145 2.87 4.18 -14.10
N VAL A 146 1.71 4.85 -14.13
CA VAL A 146 0.48 4.33 -13.54
C VAL A 146 0.03 3.05 -14.26
N ILE A 147 -0.19 2.00 -13.48
CA ILE A 147 -0.80 0.76 -13.95
C ILE A 147 -2.31 0.91 -13.96
N LEU A 148 -2.88 0.99 -15.16
CA LEU A 148 -4.33 1.05 -15.35
C LEU A 148 -4.94 -0.35 -15.26
N PRO A 149 -5.93 -0.59 -14.38
CA PRO A 149 -6.71 -1.81 -14.43
C PRO A 149 -7.47 -1.91 -15.76
N PRO A 150 -7.65 -3.12 -16.32
CA PRO A 150 -8.49 -3.33 -17.49
C PRO A 150 -9.91 -2.84 -17.23
N SER A 151 -10.50 -2.17 -18.21
CA SER A 151 -11.91 -1.80 -18.19
C SER A 151 -12.76 -3.06 -18.41
N SER A 152 -12.99 -3.83 -17.35
CA SER A 152 -13.87 -4.99 -17.40
C SER A 152 -15.32 -4.53 -17.37
N LYS A 153 -16.08 -4.80 -18.45
CA LYS A 153 -17.56 -4.75 -18.41
C LYS A 153 -18.18 -5.89 -17.61
N ARG A 154 -17.36 -6.83 -17.11
CA ARG A 154 -17.84 -7.98 -16.36
C ARG A 154 -18.21 -7.48 -14.96
N LYS A 155 -19.51 -7.44 -14.67
CA LYS A 155 -20.00 -7.36 -13.29
C LYS A 155 -19.31 -8.48 -12.53
N LEU A 156 -18.56 -8.12 -11.49
CA LEU A 156 -18.33 -9.08 -10.42
C LEU A 156 -19.72 -9.33 -9.84
N TYR A 157 -20.15 -10.61 -9.90
CA TYR A 157 -21.49 -11.15 -9.61
C TYR A 157 -22.53 -10.99 -10.73
#